data_AF-A0A4W4F4F3-F1
#
_entry.id   AF-A0A4W4F4F3-F1
#
_cell.length_a   1.000
_cell.length_b   1.000
_cell.length_c   1.000
_cell.angle_alpha   90.00
_cell.angle_beta   90.00
_cell.angle_gamma   90.00
#
_symmetry.space_group_name_H-M   'P 1'
#
loop_
_entity.id
_entity.type
_entity.pdbx_description
1 polymer ?
#
loop_
_entity_poly.entity_id
_entity_poly.type
_entity_poly.pdbx_seq_one_letter_code
_entity_poly.pdbx_strand_id
1 'polypeptide(L)'
;MRVQDQLLARQLMRLRGDINKLKIEQTCHQHRRMLNDATFGLEEHDELSDLLCDGPLTPGFGLSAPLRLIGVTKMNINSRRFSLC
;
A
#
# COMPACT_ATOMS: atom_id res chain seq x y z
N MET A 1 21.96 3.74 -59.01
CA MET A 1 20.78 3.46 -58.16
C MET A 1 21.13 2.75 -56.86
N ARG A 2 21.78 1.57 -56.86
CA ARG A 2 22.10 0.79 -55.64
C ARG A 2 22.75 1.53 -54.45
N VAL A 3 23.64 2.50 -54.70
CA VAL A 3 24.35 3.21 -53.62
C VAL A 3 23.41 4.12 -52.82
N GLN A 4 22.43 4.74 -53.48
CA GLN A 4 21.46 5.62 -52.83
C GLN A 4 20.50 4.82 -51.94
N ASP A 5 20.07 3.65 -52.41
CA ASP A 5 19.24 2.74 -51.62
C ASP A 5 19.98 2.24 -50.38
N GLN A 6 21.28 1.95 -50.50
CA GLN A 6 22.11 1.56 -49.35
C GLN A 6 22.27 2.68 -48.33
N LEU A 7 22.41 3.93 -48.77
CA LEU A 7 22.49 5.08 -47.86
C LEU A 7 21.15 5.30 -47.15
N LEU A 8 20.04 5.24 -47.89
CA LEU A 8 18.69 5.36 -47.34
C LEU A 8 18.42 4.27 -46.31
N ALA A 9 18.74 3.01 -46.62
CA ALA A 9 18.56 1.89 -45.70
C ALA A 9 19.34 2.09 -44.39
N ARG A 10 20.57 2.61 -44.43
CA ARG A 10 21.34 2.93 -43.22
C ARG A 10 20.69 4.04 -42.40
N GLN A 11 20.16 5.07 -43.04
CA GLN A 11 19.46 6.15 -42.35
C GLN A 11 18.19 5.64 -41.66
N LEU A 12 17.39 4.83 -42.37
CA LEU A 12 16.18 4.23 -41.82
C LEU A 12 16.48 3.28 -40.64
N MET A 13 17.55 2.50 -40.74
CA MET A 13 17.97 1.61 -39.65
C MET A 13 18.39 2.39 -38.39
N ARG A 14 19.09 3.52 -38.55
CA ARG A 14 19.43 4.42 -37.45
C ARG A 14 18.18 5.03 -36.83
N LEU A 15 17.31 5.61 -37.65
CA LEU A 15 16.06 6.22 -37.21
C LEU A 15 15.16 5.22 -36.46
N ARG A 16 15.09 3.97 -36.94
CA ARG A 16 14.37 2.90 -36.24
C ARG A 16 14.95 2.64 -34.85
N GLY A 17 16.27 2.65 -34.71
CA GLY A 17 16.95 2.51 -33.41
C GLY A 17 16.59 3.65 -32.47
N ASP A 18 16.65 4.89 -32.96
CA ASP A 18 16.32 6.10 -32.18
C ASP A 18 14.86 6.09 -31.72
N ILE A 19 13.93 5.74 -32.63
CA ILE A 19 12.51 5.60 -32.31
C ILE A 19 12.30 4.52 -31.23
N ASN A 20 13.00 3.39 -31.34
CA ASN A 20 12.86 2.32 -30.34
C ASN A 20 13.35 2.76 -28.96
N LYS A 21 14.48 3.48 -28.91
CA LYS A 21 15.00 4.05 -27.67
C LYS A 21 13.98 5.00 -27.03
N LEU A 22 13.43 5.93 -27.81
CA LEU A 22 12.41 6.86 -27.33
C LEU A 22 11.14 6.16 -26.84
N LYS A 23 10.69 5.10 -27.52
CA LYS A 23 9.55 4.28 -27.07
C LYS A 23 9.82 3.63 -25.73
N ILE A 24 11.01 3.05 -25.54
CA ILE A 24 11.41 2.44 -24.27
C ILE A 24 11.40 3.49 -23.16
N GLU A 25 12.04 4.65 -23.38
CA GLU A 25 12.06 5.75 -22.41
C GLU A 25 10.65 6.21 -22.03
N GLN A 26 9.75 6.36 -23.01
CA GLN A 26 8.36 6.71 -22.78
C GLN A 26 7.64 5.66 -21.93
N THR A 27 7.80 4.37 -22.25
CA THR A 27 7.16 3.28 -21.47
C THR A 27 7.69 3.22 -20.04
N CYS A 28 9.00 3.43 -19.82
CA CYS A 28 9.58 3.51 -18.49
C CYS A 28 9.02 4.68 -17.69
N HIS A 29 8.85 5.85 -18.31
CA HIS A 29 8.27 7.03 -17.66
C HIS A 29 6.81 6.80 -17.29
N GLN A 30 6.03 6.17 -18.18
CA GLN A 30 4.65 5.79 -17.89
C GLN A 30 4.56 4.78 -16.76
N HIS A 31 5.42 3.75 -16.76
CA HIS A 31 5.48 2.77 -15.68
C HIS A 31 5.81 3.42 -14.34
N ARG A 32 6.78 4.34 -14.30
CA ARG A 32 7.10 5.10 -13.09
C ARG A 32 5.91 5.90 -12.58
N ARG A 33 5.15 6.55 -13.46
CA ARG A 33 3.92 7.26 -13.07
C ARG A 33 2.91 6.31 -12.43
N MET A 34 2.65 5.16 -13.04
CA MET A 34 1.74 4.16 -12.48
C MET A 34 2.19 3.66 -11.10
N LEU A 35 3.49 3.43 -10.90
CA LEU A 35 4.03 3.06 -9.60
C LEU A 35 3.83 4.17 -8.57
N ASN A 36 4.13 5.42 -8.94
CA ASN A 36 3.93 6.56 -8.05
C ASN A 36 2.46 6.74 -7.67
N ASP A 37 1.54 6.60 -8.64
CA ASP A 37 0.10 6.70 -8.39
C ASP A 37 -0.37 5.60 -7.43
N ALA A 38 0.15 4.38 -7.58
CA ALA A 38 -0.14 3.27 -6.67
C ALA A 38 0.45 3.50 -5.27
N THR A 39 1.67 4.03 -5.16
CA THR A 39 2.29 4.39 -3.88
C THR A 39 1.50 5.48 -3.17
N PHE A 40 1.12 6.54 -3.89
CA PHE A 40 0.33 7.62 -3.34
C PHE A 40 -1.03 7.14 -2.82
N GLY A 41 -1.74 6.30 -3.58
CA GLY A 41 -3.00 5.71 -3.11
C GLY A 41 -2.85 4.80 -1.89
N LEU A 42 -1.69 4.16 -1.71
CA LEU A 42 -1.38 3.40 -0.49
C LEU A 42 -1.08 4.30 0.70
N GLU A 43 -0.34 5.40 0.50
CA GLU A 43 -0.07 6.39 1.53
C GLU A 43 -1.36 7.05 2.02
N GLU A 44 -2.26 7.47 1.11
CA GLU A 44 -3.57 8.02 1.47
C GLU A 44 -4.41 7.01 2.28
N HIS A 45 -4.36 5.72 1.94
CA HIS A 45 -5.05 4.67 2.69
C HIS A 45 -4.45 4.45 4.08
N ASP A 46 -3.13 4.52 4.21
CA ASP A 46 -2.43 4.37 5.49
C ASP A 46 -2.73 5.55 6.43
N GLU A 47 -2.68 6.78 5.92
CA GLU A 47 -3.05 7.99 6.70
C GLU A 47 -4.53 7.96 7.12
N LEU A 48 -5.43 7.48 6.25
CA LEU A 48 -6.84 7.32 6.60
C LEU A 48 -7.04 6.20 7.62
N SER A 49 -6.30 5.10 7.50
CA SER A 49 -6.33 3.99 8.43
C SER A 49 -5.84 4.43 9.81
N ASP A 50 -4.75 5.20 9.92
CA ASP A 50 -4.27 5.75 11.18
C ASP A 50 -5.26 6.71 11.83
N LEU A 51 -5.93 7.57 11.03
CA LEU A 51 -7.00 8.45 11.53
C LEU A 51 -8.24 7.67 12.01
N LEU A 52 -8.54 6.54 11.37
CA LEU A 52 -9.64 5.64 11.75
C LEU A 52 -9.22 4.62 12.82
N CYS A 53 -7.93 4.50 13.12
CA CYS A 53 -7.37 3.62 14.15
C CYS A 53 -7.24 4.31 15.51
N ASP A 54 -7.92 5.44 15.74
CA ASP A 54 -8.29 5.88 17.08
C ASP A 54 -9.51 5.08 17.60
N GLY A 55 -9.26 3.77 17.72
CA GLY A 55 -9.92 2.86 18.64
C GLY A 55 -11.07 2.03 18.08
N PRO A 56 -11.31 0.84 18.64
CA PRO A 56 -12.68 0.46 18.88
C PRO A 56 -13.19 1.31 20.05
N LEU A 57 -14.09 2.25 19.79
CA LEU A 57 -15.13 2.61 20.77
C LEU A 57 -16.04 1.38 20.95
N THR A 58 -15.49 0.28 21.48
CA THR A 58 -16.25 -0.87 21.94
C THR A 58 -15.92 -1.11 23.41
N PRO A 59 -16.90 -1.17 24.32
CA PRO A 59 -16.68 -1.60 25.69
C PRO A 59 -16.50 -3.14 25.77
N GLY A 60 -15.93 -3.75 24.72
CA GLY A 60 -15.93 -5.19 24.48
C GLY A 60 -14.63 -5.91 24.86
N PHE A 61 -13.53 -5.18 25.05
CA PHE A 61 -12.27 -5.73 25.57
C PHE A 61 -12.15 -5.63 27.11
N GLY A 62 -13.26 -5.31 27.77
CA GLY A 62 -13.45 -5.52 29.21
C GLY A 62 -14.07 -6.89 29.45
N LEU A 63 -13.77 -7.47 30.61
CA LEU A 63 -14.30 -8.75 31.11
C LEU A 63 -15.70 -9.10 30.57
N SER A 64 -15.87 -10.38 30.20
CA SER A 64 -17.16 -10.98 29.81
C SER A 64 -18.29 -10.44 30.68
N ALA A 65 -19.41 -10.04 30.06
CA ALA A 65 -20.55 -9.39 30.72
C ALA A 65 -21.02 -10.07 32.03
N PRO A 66 -21.02 -11.41 32.18
CA PRO A 66 -21.35 -12.09 33.43
C PRO A 66 -20.43 -11.73 34.60
N LEU A 67 -19.13 -11.54 34.34
CA LEU A 67 -18.16 -11.20 35.38
C LEU A 67 -18.37 -9.78 35.91
N ARG A 68 -18.69 -8.83 35.01
CA ARG A 68 -19.05 -7.46 35.42
C ARG A 68 -20.33 -7.42 36.25
N LEU A 69 -21.33 -8.22 35.89
CA LEU A 69 -22.60 -8.28 36.63
C LEU A 69 -22.41 -8.73 38.08
N ILE A 70 -21.43 -9.60 38.34
CA ILE A 70 -21.11 -10.12 39.68
C ILE A 70 -20.05 -9.23 40.38
N GLY A 71 -19.74 -8.05 39.84
CA GLY A 71 -18.79 -7.10 40.45
C GLY A 71 -17.32 -7.49 40.31
N VAL A 72 -16.99 -8.48 39.48
CA VAL A 72 -15.62 -8.93 39.25
C VAL A 72 -14.92 -7.97 38.28
N THR A 73 -13.77 -7.43 38.69
CA THR A 73 -12.93 -6.57 37.85
C THR A 73 -11.63 -7.29 37.43
N LYS A 74 -10.91 -6.74 36.44
CA LYS A 74 -9.65 -7.32 35.95
C LYS A 74 -8.59 -7.38 37.07
N MET A 75 -8.65 -6.43 37.99
CA MET A 75 -7.84 -6.40 39.22
C MET A 75 -8.15 -7.57 40.16
N ASN A 76 -9.42 -7.99 40.29
CA ASN A 76 -9.81 -9.13 41.13
C ASN A 76 -9.20 -10.44 40.60
N ILE A 77 -9.26 -10.64 39.28
CA ILE A 77 -8.70 -11.82 38.62
C ILE A 77 -7.17 -11.84 38.69
N ASN A 78 -6.51 -10.72 38.35
CA ASN A 78 -5.05 -10.63 38.33
C ASN A 78 -4.42 -10.78 39.72
N SER A 79 -5.11 -10.34 40.77
CA SER A 79 -4.62 -10.47 42.14
C SER A 79 -5.00 -11.78 42.82
N ARG A 80 -5.77 -12.67 42.17
CA ARG A 80 -6.33 -13.92 42.74
C ARG A 80 -7.02 -13.71 44.11
N ARG A 81 -7.49 -12.51 44.40
CA ARG A 81 -8.20 -12.18 45.65
C ARG A 81 -9.69 -12.46 45.46
N PHE A 82 -10.05 -13.74 45.48
CA PHE A 82 -11.44 -14.11 45.67
C PHE A 82 -11.67 -14.30 47.17
N SER A 83 -12.44 -13.40 47.78
CA SER A 83 -13.01 -13.66 49.11
C SER A 83 -14.24 -14.53 48.90
N LEU A 84 -14.17 -15.79 49.34
CA LEU A 84 -15.33 -16.67 49.39
C LEU A 84 -16.06 -16.43 50.72
N CYS A 85 -17.37 -16.21 50.64
CA CYS A 85 -18.28 -16.31 51.79
C CYS A 85 -18.64 -17.79 52.00
#